data_AF-A0A953DSX7-F1
#
_entry.id   AF-A0A953DSX7-F1
#
_cell.length_a   1.000
_cell.length_b   1.000
_cell.length_c   1.000
_cell.angle_alpha   90.00
_cell.angle_beta   90.00
_cell.angle_gamma   90.00
#
_symmetry.space_group_name_H-M   'P 1'
#
loop_
_entity.id
_entity.type
_entity.pdbx_description
1 polymer ?
#
loop_
_entity_poly.entity_id
_entity_poly.type
_entity_poly.pdbx_seq_one_letter_code
_entity_poly.pdbx_strand_id
1 'polypeptide(L)'
;MTVKQALTSSTEVLEFETPASRQELFREIVRTSQAEAGRETNEPVLFPMSEGGRLVGAAPGLDPHADLLEAPDAGHPLQLVFNGRERWPEDRRDSLQGLSEREAAELVARSLLSHWGVSTDQEIVVERAPGAPYAAAYVDGMLRINPSFLYLAASFGLTSAPTP
;
A
#
# COMPACT_ATOMS: atom_id res chain seq x y z
N MET A 1 17.97 -2.63 -7.37
CA MET A 1 17.26 -1.68 -6.48
C MET A 1 16.87 -2.44 -5.21
N THR A 2 16.89 -1.82 -4.02
CA THR A 2 16.34 -2.42 -2.78
C THR A 2 14.96 -1.86 -2.45
N VAL A 3 14.18 -2.51 -1.58
CA VAL A 3 12.86 -1.99 -1.12
C VAL A 3 12.96 -0.58 -0.57
N LYS A 4 13.95 -0.32 0.30
CA LYS A 4 14.17 1.02 0.86
C LYS A 4 14.41 2.04 -0.25
N GLN A 5 15.26 1.71 -1.22
CA GLN A 5 15.51 2.58 -2.38
C GLN A 5 14.23 2.81 -3.19
N ALA A 6 13.44 1.76 -3.44
CA ALA A 6 12.17 1.84 -4.18
C ALA A 6 11.17 2.77 -3.50
N LEU A 7 10.96 2.62 -2.19
CA LEU A 7 10.05 3.45 -1.41
C LEU A 7 10.48 4.91 -1.33
N THR A 8 11.78 5.19 -1.27
CA THR A 8 12.28 6.57 -1.21
C THR A 8 12.52 7.21 -2.59
N SER A 9 12.38 6.47 -3.68
CA SER A 9 12.56 6.99 -5.05
C SER A 9 11.27 7.63 -5.59
N SER A 10 11.37 8.38 -6.69
CA SER A 10 10.19 8.84 -7.43
C SER A 10 9.47 7.69 -8.12
N THR A 11 8.15 7.82 -8.29
CA THR A 11 7.33 6.82 -8.99
C THR A 11 7.75 6.65 -10.45
N GLU A 12 8.26 7.71 -11.08
CA GLU A 12 8.82 7.68 -12.44
C GLU A 12 9.91 6.63 -12.59
N VAL A 13 10.81 6.49 -11.60
CA VAL A 13 11.87 5.46 -11.64
C VAL A 13 11.25 4.06 -11.68
N LEU A 14 10.18 3.83 -10.91
CA LEU A 14 9.49 2.55 -10.87
C LEU A 14 8.65 2.27 -12.11
N GLU A 15 8.17 3.29 -12.81
CA GLU A 15 7.49 3.13 -14.10
C GLU A 15 8.43 2.53 -15.17
N PHE A 16 9.73 2.84 -15.11
CA PHE A 16 10.73 2.29 -16.02
C PHE A 16 11.35 0.97 -15.55
N GLU A 17 11.09 0.55 -14.30
CA GLU A 17 11.54 -0.75 -13.81
C GLU A 17 10.75 -1.88 -14.45
N THR A 18 11.44 -3.00 -14.70
CA THR A 18 10.80 -4.17 -15.32
C THR A 18 9.70 -4.72 -14.42
N PRO A 19 8.63 -5.31 -14.97
CA PRO A 19 7.60 -5.97 -14.17
C PRO A 19 8.17 -7.01 -13.20
N ALA A 20 9.18 -7.78 -13.63
CA ALA A 20 9.87 -8.76 -12.80
C ALA A 20 10.63 -8.12 -11.62
N SER A 21 11.33 -7.00 -11.85
CA SER A 21 11.99 -6.22 -10.78
C SER A 21 10.98 -5.77 -9.74
N ARG A 22 9.85 -5.18 -10.18
CA ARG A 22 8.80 -4.68 -9.31
C ARG A 22 8.14 -5.81 -8.51
N GLN A 23 7.95 -6.96 -9.13
CA GLN A 23 7.38 -8.14 -8.47
C GLN A 23 8.30 -8.69 -7.38
N GLU A 24 9.60 -8.78 -7.62
CA GLU A 24 10.55 -9.24 -6.60
C GLU A 24 10.63 -8.26 -5.42
N LEU A 25 10.63 -6.95 -5.69
CA LEU A 25 10.56 -5.92 -4.66
C LEU A 25 9.26 -6.01 -3.85
N PHE A 26 8.13 -6.25 -4.50
CA PHE A 26 6.86 -6.44 -3.80
C PHE A 26 6.86 -7.71 -2.93
N ARG A 27 7.41 -8.83 -3.42
CA ARG A 27 7.61 -10.05 -2.62
C ARG A 27 8.53 -9.82 -1.43
N GLU A 28 9.55 -8.98 -1.56
CA GLU A 28 10.40 -8.57 -0.43
C GLU A 28 9.63 -7.72 0.59
N ILE A 29 8.76 -6.80 0.14
CA ILE A 29 7.86 -6.04 1.03
C ILE A 29 6.94 -6.98 1.81
N VAL A 30 6.32 -7.95 1.14
CA VAL A 30 5.44 -8.92 1.80
C VAL A 30 6.21 -9.75 2.83
N ARG A 31 7.38 -10.29 2.47
CA ARG A 31 8.22 -11.07 3.40
C ARG A 31 8.62 -10.25 4.63
N THR A 32 9.02 -8.99 4.41
CA THR A 32 9.41 -8.08 5.49
C THR A 32 8.21 -7.74 6.38
N SER A 33 7.05 -7.45 5.79
CA SER A 33 5.80 -7.19 6.50
C SER A 33 5.41 -8.35 7.41
N GLN A 34 5.53 -9.59 6.94
CA GLN A 34 5.29 -10.79 7.76
C GLN A 34 6.29 -10.93 8.91
N ALA A 35 7.57 -10.63 8.67
CA ALA A 35 8.59 -10.69 9.70
C ALA A 35 8.36 -9.62 10.79
N GLU A 36 7.85 -8.45 10.40
CA GLU A 36 7.58 -7.31 11.27
C GLU A 36 6.24 -7.42 12.02
N ALA A 37 5.27 -8.18 11.50
CA ALA A 37 3.91 -8.26 11.99
C ALA A 37 3.80 -8.43 13.52
N GLY A 38 3.04 -7.54 14.17
CA GLY A 38 2.80 -7.59 15.61
C GLY A 38 4.01 -7.22 16.48
N ARG A 39 5.13 -6.76 15.89
CA ARG A 39 6.25 -6.22 16.67
C ARG A 39 5.87 -4.85 17.25
N GLU A 40 5.91 -4.76 18.57
CA GLU A 40 6.00 -3.48 19.27
C GLU A 40 7.45 -3.00 19.19
N THR A 41 7.75 -2.08 18.27
CA THR A 41 9.11 -1.59 18.07
C THR A 41 9.16 -0.07 17.90
N ASN A 42 10.26 0.52 18.37
CA ASN A 42 10.62 1.91 18.09
C ASN A 42 11.42 2.05 16.79
N GLU A 43 11.74 0.93 16.13
CA GLU A 43 12.42 0.92 14.84
C GLU A 43 11.43 1.19 13.69
N PRO A 44 11.88 1.80 12.58
CA PRO A 44 11.04 1.97 11.40
C PRO A 44 10.61 0.61 10.83
N VAL A 45 9.31 0.44 10.62
CA VAL A 45 8.68 -0.74 9.98
C VAL A 45 7.97 -0.33 8.70
N LEU A 46 7.67 -1.28 7.82
CA LEU A 46 7.02 -1.00 6.53
C LEU A 46 5.57 -0.56 6.66
N PHE A 47 4.87 -1.04 7.70
CA PHE A 47 3.47 -0.76 7.95
C PHE A 47 3.22 -0.33 9.40
N PRO A 48 3.65 0.88 9.80
CA PRO A 48 3.43 1.34 11.17
C PRO A 48 1.95 1.62 11.42
N MET A 49 1.46 1.20 12.60
CA MET A 49 0.08 1.39 13.03
C MET A 49 0.01 2.02 14.42
N SER A 50 -0.84 3.02 14.59
CA SER A 50 -1.17 3.59 15.91
C SER A 50 -2.65 3.89 16.06
N GLU A 51 -3.16 3.63 17.26
CA GLU A 51 -4.55 3.90 17.64
C GLU A 51 -4.58 4.63 18.98
N GLY A 52 -5.36 5.71 19.05
CA GLY A 52 -5.52 6.49 20.29
C GLY A 52 -4.23 7.16 20.73
N GLY A 53 -3.37 7.57 19.78
CA GLY A 53 -2.07 8.18 20.06
C GLY A 53 -1.02 7.23 20.62
N ARG A 54 -1.29 5.92 20.68
CA ARG A 54 -0.31 4.89 21.06
C ARG A 54 0.11 4.11 19.83
N LEU A 55 1.42 4.04 19.57
CA LEU A 55 1.97 3.10 18.60
C LEU A 55 1.59 1.68 19.04
N VAL A 56 0.77 1.03 18.22
CA VAL A 56 0.33 -0.36 18.45
C VAL A 56 1.38 -1.33 17.90
N GLY A 57 2.23 -0.87 16.97
CA GLY A 57 3.35 -1.63 16.41
C GLY A 57 3.27 -1.73 14.90
N ALA A 58 3.93 -2.72 14.33
CA ALA A 58 3.75 -3.07 12.92
C ALA A 58 2.39 -3.73 12.69
N ALA A 59 1.69 -3.30 11.65
CA ALA A 59 0.41 -3.85 11.22
C ALA A 59 0.53 -5.37 10.90
N PRO A 60 -0.60 -6.11 10.87
CA PRO A 60 -0.62 -7.50 10.43
C PRO A 60 0.10 -7.68 9.09
N GLY A 61 0.89 -8.75 8.99
CA GLY A 61 1.72 -9.03 7.83
C GLY A 61 0.88 -9.32 6.59
N LEU A 62 1.26 -8.78 5.44
CA LEU A 62 0.52 -8.99 4.19
C LEU A 62 0.45 -10.47 3.77
N ASP A 63 -0.66 -10.85 3.14
CA ASP A 63 -0.79 -12.14 2.48
C ASP A 63 -0.03 -12.12 1.14
N PRO A 64 0.92 -13.05 0.90
CA PRO A 64 1.66 -13.16 -0.36
C PRO A 64 0.80 -13.56 -1.55
N HIS A 65 -0.45 -13.93 -1.33
CA HIS A 65 -1.42 -14.27 -2.36
C HIS A 65 -2.48 -13.19 -2.57
N ALA A 66 -2.51 -12.14 -1.75
CA ALA A 66 -3.49 -11.07 -1.88
C ALA A 66 -3.14 -10.13 -3.04
N ASP A 67 -4.08 -9.97 -3.97
CA ASP A 67 -4.04 -8.86 -4.92
C ASP A 67 -4.58 -7.59 -4.24
N LEU A 68 -3.68 -6.66 -3.94
CA LEU A 68 -4.04 -5.40 -3.28
C LEU A 68 -4.81 -4.44 -4.19
N LEU A 69 -4.83 -4.68 -5.50
CA LEU A 69 -5.64 -3.91 -6.46
C LEU A 69 -7.01 -4.55 -6.72
N GLU A 70 -7.29 -5.72 -6.15
CA GLU A 70 -8.63 -6.28 -6.16
C GLU A 70 -9.41 -5.76 -4.94
N ALA A 71 -10.64 -5.29 -5.17
CA ALA A 71 -11.47 -4.80 -4.08
C ALA A 71 -11.88 -5.98 -3.17
N PRO A 72 -11.76 -5.87 -1.84
CA PRO A 72 -12.19 -6.94 -0.95
C PRO A 72 -13.71 -7.16 -1.06
N ASP A 73 -14.10 -8.42 -1.28
CA ASP A 73 -15.47 -8.82 -1.63
C ASP A 73 -16.53 -8.56 -0.53
N ALA A 74 -16.13 -8.37 0.74
CA ALA A 74 -17.08 -8.19 1.84
C ALA A 74 -16.46 -7.54 3.08
N GLY A 75 -16.79 -6.28 3.33
CA GLY A 75 -16.49 -5.56 4.57
C GLY A 75 -17.51 -4.47 4.83
N HIS A 76 -17.53 -3.91 6.05
CA HIS A 76 -18.30 -2.69 6.31
C HIS A 76 -17.85 -1.59 5.34
N PRO A 77 -18.75 -0.75 4.78
CA PRO A 77 -18.37 0.28 3.84
C PRO A 77 -17.51 1.34 4.54
N LEU A 78 -16.19 1.18 4.49
CA LEU A 78 -15.24 2.19 4.93
C LEU A 78 -15.44 3.45 4.07
N GLN A 79 -15.62 4.58 4.74
CA GLN A 79 -15.71 5.88 4.10
C GLN A 79 -14.30 6.44 3.94
N LEU A 80 -13.78 6.39 2.71
CA LEU A 80 -12.44 6.88 2.39
C LEU A 80 -12.51 8.29 1.79
N VAL A 81 -11.71 9.21 2.31
CA VAL A 81 -11.65 10.60 1.87
C VAL A 81 -10.24 10.94 1.40
N PHE A 82 -10.12 11.52 0.20
CA PHE A 82 -8.83 11.76 -0.46
C PHE A 82 -8.47 13.25 -0.52
N ASN A 83 -8.67 13.95 0.59
CA ASN A 83 -8.52 15.40 0.70
C ASN A 83 -7.16 15.81 1.34
N GLY A 84 -6.13 14.99 1.12
CA GLY A 84 -4.78 15.26 1.63
C GLY A 84 -4.14 16.50 1.02
N ARG A 85 -3.05 16.97 1.64
CA ARG A 85 -2.28 18.13 1.16
C ARG A 85 -1.74 17.95 -0.26
N GLU A 86 -1.33 16.74 -0.59
CA GLU A 86 -0.93 16.35 -1.94
C GLU A 86 -2.09 15.68 -2.67
N ARG A 87 -2.35 16.16 -3.88
CA ARG A 87 -3.37 15.57 -4.75
C ARG A 87 -2.85 14.25 -5.33
N TRP A 88 -3.72 13.24 -5.32
CA TRP A 88 -3.50 12.01 -6.06
C TRP A 88 -3.62 12.26 -7.57
N PRO A 89 -2.62 11.87 -8.39
CA PRO A 89 -2.74 11.92 -9.84
C PRO A 89 -3.94 11.08 -10.33
N GLU A 90 -4.69 11.66 -11.27
CA GLU A 90 -5.90 11.05 -11.86
C GLU A 90 -5.67 10.50 -13.27
N ASP A 91 -4.50 10.75 -13.85
CA ASP A 91 -4.10 10.19 -15.14
C ASP A 91 -3.88 8.67 -15.00
N ARG A 92 -4.49 7.90 -15.90
CA ARG A 92 -4.35 6.45 -15.96
C ARG A 92 -2.96 6.04 -16.43
N ARG A 93 -2.41 5.00 -15.81
CA ARG A 93 -1.05 4.51 -16.07
C ARG A 93 -1.10 3.01 -16.40
N ASP A 94 -0.43 2.61 -17.47
CA ASP A 94 -0.26 1.18 -17.80
C ASP A 94 0.49 0.43 -16.68
N SER A 95 1.45 1.11 -16.04
CA SER A 95 2.19 0.59 -14.89
C SER A 95 1.33 0.30 -13.66
N LEU A 96 0.09 0.81 -13.63
CA LEU A 96 -0.95 0.56 -12.62
C LEU A 96 -2.13 -0.20 -13.21
N GLN A 97 -1.90 -1.03 -14.23
CA GLN A 97 -2.95 -1.84 -14.88
C GLN A 97 -4.11 -1.00 -15.47
N GLY A 98 -3.79 0.20 -15.95
CA GLY A 98 -4.78 1.13 -16.52
C GLY A 98 -5.56 1.94 -15.48
N LEU A 99 -5.22 1.82 -14.19
CA LEU A 99 -5.73 2.67 -13.12
C LEU A 99 -4.92 3.97 -13.02
N SER A 100 -5.52 5.00 -12.46
CA SER A 100 -4.81 6.17 -11.93
C SER A 100 -4.19 5.88 -10.56
N GLU A 101 -3.24 6.71 -10.11
CA GLU A 101 -2.71 6.61 -8.73
C GLU A 101 -3.85 6.74 -7.71
N ARG A 102 -4.86 7.59 -7.96
CA ARG A 102 -6.03 7.74 -7.10
C ARG A 102 -6.90 6.47 -7.03
N GLU A 103 -7.18 5.83 -8.16
CA GLU A 103 -7.95 4.59 -8.19
C GLU A 103 -7.17 3.45 -7.51
N ALA A 104 -5.87 3.32 -7.81
CA ALA A 104 -4.99 2.32 -7.19
C ALA A 104 -4.86 2.53 -5.67
N ALA A 105 -4.72 3.78 -5.22
CA ALA A 105 -4.66 4.11 -3.80
C ALA A 105 -5.94 3.72 -3.05
N GLU A 106 -7.11 3.85 -3.68
CA GLU A 106 -8.37 3.42 -3.08
C GLU A 106 -8.46 1.91 -2.92
N LEU A 107 -8.10 1.15 -3.95
CA LEU A 107 -8.12 -0.31 -3.89
C LEU A 107 -7.13 -0.82 -2.82
N VAL A 108 -5.89 -0.33 -2.86
CA VAL A 108 -4.87 -0.66 -1.86
C VAL A 108 -5.33 -0.25 -0.46
N ALA A 109 -5.92 0.93 -0.28
CA ALA A 109 -6.43 1.37 1.02
C ALA A 109 -7.47 0.41 1.57
N ARG A 110 -8.47 0.03 0.75
CA ARG A 110 -9.52 -0.92 1.17
C ARG A 110 -8.93 -2.28 1.53
N SER A 111 -8.03 -2.81 0.71
CA SER A 111 -7.41 -4.11 0.94
C SER A 111 -6.55 -4.12 2.20
N LEU A 112 -5.74 -3.08 2.42
CA LEU A 112 -4.94 -2.93 3.65
C LEU A 112 -5.82 -2.82 4.90
N LEU A 113 -6.82 -1.92 4.89
CA LEU A 113 -7.67 -1.68 6.05
C LEU A 113 -8.52 -2.90 6.40
N SER A 114 -9.05 -3.60 5.38
CA SER A 114 -9.75 -4.87 5.57
C SER A 114 -8.83 -5.93 6.14
N HIS A 115 -7.62 -6.07 5.60
CA HIS A 115 -6.61 -7.04 6.08
C HIS A 115 -6.16 -6.76 7.51
N TRP A 116 -6.01 -5.49 7.87
CA TRP A 116 -5.65 -5.06 9.22
C TRP A 116 -6.82 -5.12 10.21
N GLY A 117 -8.02 -5.49 9.76
CA GLY A 117 -9.21 -5.56 10.59
C GLY A 117 -9.69 -4.21 11.10
N VAL A 118 -9.30 -3.11 10.43
CA VAL A 118 -9.72 -1.76 10.81
C VAL A 118 -11.21 -1.62 10.55
N SER A 119 -11.97 -1.39 11.62
CA SER A 119 -13.41 -1.17 11.59
C SER A 119 -13.72 0.16 12.27
N THR A 120 -14.32 1.09 11.53
CA THR A 120 -14.71 2.40 12.06
C THR A 120 -15.90 2.96 11.28
N ASP A 121 -16.76 3.71 11.97
CA ASP A 121 -17.85 4.48 11.36
C ASP A 121 -17.40 5.90 10.94
N GLN A 122 -16.16 6.27 11.26
CA GLN A 122 -15.56 7.55 10.90
C GLN A 122 -14.94 7.50 9.51
N GLU A 123 -14.85 8.68 8.88
CA GLU A 123 -14.10 8.84 7.64
C GLU A 123 -12.60 8.57 7.89
N ILE A 124 -11.99 7.79 7.00
CA ILE A 124 -10.55 7.57 6.97
C ILE A 124 -9.95 8.47 5.88
N VAL A 125 -9.02 9.33 6.28
CA VAL A 125 -8.31 10.20 5.34
C VAL A 125 -7.18 9.42 4.68
N VAL A 126 -7.19 9.35 3.35
CA VAL A 126 -6.12 8.71 2.56
C VAL A 126 -5.21 9.78 1.98
N GLU A 127 -3.99 9.87 2.54
CA GLU A 127 -2.98 10.84 2.11
C GLU A 127 -1.87 10.20 1.28
N ARG A 128 -1.37 10.95 0.31
CA ARG A 128 -0.17 10.60 -0.43
C ARG A 128 1.07 10.94 0.40
N ALA A 129 2.02 10.00 0.49
CA ALA A 129 3.26 10.16 1.25
C ALA A 129 4.49 9.80 0.40
N PRO A 130 4.83 10.61 -0.63
CA PRO A 130 5.99 10.34 -1.48
C PRO A 130 7.29 10.40 -0.70
N GLY A 131 8.24 9.53 -1.05
CA GLY A 131 9.56 9.48 -0.42
C GLY A 131 9.57 8.96 1.02
N ALA A 132 8.42 8.53 1.55
CA ALA A 132 8.35 7.94 2.88
C ALA A 132 9.17 6.64 2.95
N PRO A 133 9.83 6.34 4.09
CA PRO A 133 10.59 5.10 4.27
C PRO A 133 9.71 3.87 4.56
N TYR A 134 8.39 4.04 4.56
CA TYR A 134 7.38 3.00 4.79
C TYR A 134 6.49 2.84 3.53
N ALA A 135 5.79 1.72 3.43
CA ALA A 135 4.89 1.42 2.32
C ALA A 135 3.50 2.06 2.52
N ALA A 136 2.92 1.87 3.71
CA ALA A 136 1.73 2.58 4.15
C ALA A 136 1.70 2.70 5.68
N ALA A 137 1.11 3.76 6.23
CA ALA A 137 1.02 3.98 7.67
C ALA A 137 -0.41 4.32 8.06
N TYR A 138 -0.96 3.65 9.06
CA TYR A 138 -2.27 3.97 9.62
C TYR A 138 -2.13 4.58 11.02
N VAL A 139 -2.46 5.86 11.14
CA VAL A 139 -2.25 6.64 12.36
C VAL A 139 -3.53 7.42 12.65
N ASP A 140 -4.23 7.05 13.71
CA ASP A 140 -5.36 7.81 14.26
C ASP A 140 -6.40 8.24 13.21
N GLY A 141 -6.88 7.29 12.39
CA GLY A 141 -7.91 7.54 11.36
C GLY A 141 -7.37 8.08 10.03
N MET A 142 -6.06 8.11 9.84
CA MET A 142 -5.42 8.54 8.60
C MET A 142 -4.52 7.44 8.05
N LEU A 143 -4.76 7.08 6.79
CA LEU A 143 -3.94 6.15 6.04
C LEU A 143 -3.03 6.91 5.08
N ARG A 144 -1.73 6.91 5.36
CA ARG A 144 -0.72 7.49 4.47
C ARG A 144 -0.14 6.40 3.58
N ILE A 145 -0.26 6.55 2.27
CA ILE A 145 0.23 5.56 1.30
C ILE A 145 1.40 6.15 0.54
N ASN A 146 2.50 5.41 0.49
CA ASN A 146 3.61 5.74 -0.38
C ASN A 146 3.22 5.40 -1.82
N PRO A 147 3.21 6.35 -2.75
CA PRO A 147 2.81 6.08 -4.13
C PRO A 147 3.71 5.04 -4.80
N SER A 148 5.01 4.96 -4.46
CA SER A 148 5.91 3.92 -4.95
C SER A 148 5.43 2.51 -4.62
N PHE A 149 4.78 2.33 -3.46
CA PHE A 149 4.19 1.04 -3.09
C PHE A 149 3.05 0.62 -4.03
N LEU A 150 2.26 1.56 -4.57
CA LEU A 150 1.19 1.25 -5.53
C LEU A 150 1.74 0.61 -6.81
N TYR A 151 2.85 1.15 -7.34
CA TYR A 151 3.50 0.64 -8.54
C TYR A 151 4.13 -0.74 -8.33
N LEU A 152 4.59 -1.03 -7.10
CA LEU A 152 5.09 -2.34 -6.72
C LEU A 152 3.93 -3.33 -6.56
N ALA A 153 2.86 -2.96 -5.87
CA ALA A 153 1.66 -3.79 -5.70
C ALA A 153 1.01 -4.14 -7.04
N ALA A 154 1.00 -3.21 -8.01
CA ALA A 154 0.46 -3.43 -9.34
C ALA A 154 1.17 -4.52 -10.15
N SER A 155 2.37 -4.94 -9.75
CA SER A 155 3.09 -6.04 -10.42
C SER A 155 2.61 -7.44 -10.03
N PHE A 156 1.78 -7.55 -8.99
CA PHE A 156 1.30 -8.83 -8.46
C PHE A 156 0.34 -9.55 -9.44
N GLY A 157 -0.62 -8.83 -10.03
CA GLY A 157 -1.66 -9.37 -10.94
C GLY A 157 -1.20 -9.77 -12.35
N LEU A 158 0.03 -9.42 -12.77
CA LEU A 158 0.54 -9.75 -14.11
C LEU A 158 0.84 -11.25 -14.32
N THR A 159 0.71 -12.08 -13.28
CA THR A 159 0.98 -13.53 -13.34
C THR A 159 -0.26 -14.34 -13.78
N SER A 160 -1.45 -13.74 -13.79
CA SER A 160 -2.71 -14.42 -14.17
C SER A 160 -3.10 -14.19 -15.64
N ALA A 161 -2.14 -14.11 -16.56
CA ALA A 161 -2.45 -14.17 -17.98
C ALA A 161 -2.86 -15.61 -18.34
N PRO A 162 -4.02 -15.85 -18.99
CA PRO A 162 -4.38 -17.18 -19.44
C PRO A 162 -3.35 -17.69 -20.44
N THR A 163 -2.84 -18.89 -20.20
CA THR A 163 -2.07 -19.67 -21.18
C THR A 163 -2.95 -19.84 -22.43
N PRO A 164 -2.44 -19.59 -23.65
CA PRO A 164 -3.21 -19.69 -24.89
C PRO A 164 -3.80 -21.07 -25.15
#